data_AF-A0AAU8NGE3-F1
#
_entry.id   AF-A0AAU8NGE3-F1
#
_cell.length_a   1.000
_cell.length_b   1.000
_cell.length_c   1.000
_cell.angle_alpha   90.00
_cell.angle_beta   90.00
_cell.angle_gamma   90.00
#
_symmetry.space_group_name_H-M   'P 1'
#
loop_
_entity.id
_entity.type
_entity.pdbx_description
1 polymer ?
#
loop_
_entity_poly.entity_id
_entity_poly.type
_entity_poly.pdbx_seq_one_letter_code
_entity_poly.pdbx_strand_id
1 'polypeptide(L)'
;MTRNTQHLMLLCTAVVFLVTACLYGQRNLRILTDALNERMNANAAMEGRVHTTLRTGRLDTYTGTEVLHTVRQMAGTEVQVEVNGYVYVVDPLVNPSVMIPVELDAYYRAEYSRNVSGELLKLSFWKEGG
;
A
#
# COMPACT_ATOMS: atom_id res chain seq x y z
N MET A 1 11.71 -63.33 17.25
CA MET A 1 10.79 -62.19 17.40
C MET A 1 9.99 -62.05 16.13
N THR A 2 8.67 -62.10 16.24
CA THR A 2 7.75 -62.44 15.14
C THR A 2 7.56 -61.25 14.19
N ARG A 3 7.59 -61.50 12.89
CA ARG A 3 7.40 -60.51 11.80
C ARG A 3 6.22 -59.55 12.02
N ASN A 4 5.18 -59.98 12.73
CA ASN A 4 4.05 -59.16 13.16
C ASN A 4 4.44 -57.99 14.08
N THR A 5 5.37 -58.16 15.02
CA THR A 5 5.78 -57.06 15.92
C THR A 5 6.58 -55.99 15.19
N GLN A 6 7.36 -56.37 14.17
CA GLN A 6 8.09 -55.41 13.34
C GLN A 6 7.15 -54.59 12.45
N HIS A 7 6.13 -55.20 11.85
CA HIS A 7 5.12 -54.49 11.07
C HIS A 7 4.30 -53.52 11.94
N LEU A 8 3.93 -53.94 13.14
CA LEU A 8 3.18 -53.09 14.08
C LEU A 8 4.02 -51.88 14.55
N MET A 9 5.31 -52.10 14.80
CA MET A 9 6.25 -51.03 15.18
C MET A 9 6.46 -50.01 14.04
N LEU A 10 6.62 -50.48 12.80
CA LEU A 10 6.72 -49.62 11.61
C LEU A 10 5.46 -48.78 11.41
N LEU A 11 4.28 -49.38 11.56
CA LEU A 11 3.01 -48.70 11.40
C LEU A 11 2.81 -47.62 12.48
N CYS A 12 3.17 -47.92 13.74
CA CYS A 12 3.19 -46.91 14.80
C CYS A 12 4.11 -45.74 14.48
N THR A 13 5.33 -46.00 14.00
CA THR A 13 6.26 -44.91 13.64
C THR A 13 5.73 -44.06 12.47
N ALA A 14 5.15 -44.68 11.45
CA ALA A 14 4.57 -43.98 10.31
C ALA A 14 3.40 -43.08 10.73
N VAL A 15 2.54 -43.54 11.64
CA VAL A 15 1.43 -42.74 12.19
C VAL A 15 1.95 -41.55 12.99
N VAL A 16 2.99 -41.73 13.81
CA VAL A 16 3.59 -40.61 14.57
C VAL A 16 4.18 -39.56 13.64
N PHE A 17 4.88 -39.97 12.58
CA PHE A 17 5.41 -39.04 11.57
C PHE A 17 4.29 -38.29 10.84
N LEU A 18 3.22 -38.99 10.45
CA LEU A 18 2.06 -38.39 9.80
C LEU A 18 1.42 -37.32 10.69
N VAL A 19 1.12 -37.66 11.95
CA VAL A 19 0.49 -36.73 12.91
C VAL A 19 1.39 -35.51 13.15
N THR A 20 2.70 -35.72 13.27
CA THR A 20 3.66 -34.63 13.47
C THR A 20 3.72 -33.70 12.26
N ALA A 21 3.73 -34.24 11.04
CA ALA A 21 3.70 -33.45 9.82
C ALA A 21 2.38 -32.64 9.69
N CYS A 22 1.24 -33.23 10.03
CA CYS A 22 -0.05 -32.54 10.04
C CYS A 22 -0.08 -31.39 11.06
N LEU A 23 0.41 -31.61 12.28
CA LEU A 23 0.51 -30.57 13.32
C LEU A 23 1.45 -29.43 12.90
N TYR A 24 2.58 -29.77 12.28
CA TYR A 24 3.50 -28.77 11.74
C TYR A 24 2.87 -27.96 10.61
N GLY A 25 2.15 -28.61 9.69
CA GLY A 25 1.40 -27.94 8.62
C GLY A 25 0.33 -26.99 9.17
N GLN A 26 -0.46 -27.43 10.16
CA GLN A 26 -1.44 -26.59 10.84
C GLN A 26 -0.81 -25.36 11.51
N ARG A 27 0.38 -25.52 12.10
CA ARG A 27 1.10 -24.40 12.72
C ARG A 27 1.56 -23.36 11.70
N ASN A 28 2.06 -23.80 10.54
CA ASN A 28 2.44 -22.91 9.46
C ASN A 28 1.23 -22.18 8.86
N LEU A 29 0.11 -22.89 8.67
CA LEU A 29 -1.14 -22.28 8.22
C LEU A 29 -1.66 -21.24 9.21
N ARG A 30 -1.55 -21.50 10.52
CA ARG A 30 -1.91 -20.51 11.55
C ARG A 30 -1.04 -19.26 11.47
N ILE A 31 0.28 -19.40 11.37
CA ILE A 31 1.19 -18.24 11.24
C ILE A 31 0.86 -17.43 9.98
N LEU A 32 0.61 -18.10 8.85
CA LEU A 32 0.22 -17.43 7.61
C LEU A 32 -1.11 -16.70 7.75
N THR A 33 -2.07 -17.34 8.43
CA THR A 33 -3.41 -16.78 8.68
C THR A 33 -3.32 -15.58 9.63
N ASP A 34 -2.52 -15.66 10.69
CA ASP A 34 -2.29 -14.57 11.62
C ASP A 34 -1.61 -13.38 10.93
N ALA A 35 -0.60 -13.64 10.10
CA ALA A 35 0.06 -12.59 9.31
C ALA A 35 -0.89 -11.94 8.28
N LEU A 36 -1.74 -12.75 7.62
CA LEU A 36 -2.77 -12.25 6.71
C LEU A 36 -3.83 -11.43 7.46
N ASN A 37 -4.23 -11.88 8.65
CA ASN A 37 -5.23 -11.20 9.46
C ASN A 37 -4.67 -9.91 10.06
N GLU A 38 -3.40 -9.87 10.45
CA GLU A 38 -2.69 -8.65 10.88
C GLU A 38 -2.57 -7.65 9.72
N ARG A 39 -2.21 -8.12 8.52
CA ARG A 39 -2.22 -7.29 7.29
C ARG A 39 -3.62 -6.78 6.95
N MET A 40 -4.64 -7.62 7.07
CA MET A 40 -6.03 -7.26 6.79
C MET A 40 -6.55 -6.25 7.83
N ASN A 41 -6.23 -6.42 9.11
CA ASN A 41 -6.57 -5.49 10.17
C ASN A 41 -5.81 -4.17 10.03
N ALA A 42 -4.54 -4.19 9.61
CA ALA A 42 -3.78 -2.99 9.29
C ALA A 42 -4.39 -2.25 8.07
N ASN A 43 -4.78 -2.99 7.03
CA ASN A 43 -5.49 -2.42 5.88
C ASN A 43 -6.86 -1.88 6.27
N ALA A 44 -7.64 -2.57 7.10
CA ALA A 44 -8.95 -2.10 7.57
C ALA A 44 -8.82 -0.87 8.49
N ALA A 45 -7.78 -0.82 9.33
CA ALA A 45 -7.45 0.36 10.14
C ALA A 45 -6.97 1.52 9.26
N MET A 46 -6.24 1.24 8.18
CA MET A 46 -5.88 2.23 7.15
C MET A 46 -7.09 2.67 6.34
N GLU A 47 -8.00 1.78 5.97
CA GLU A 47 -9.22 2.08 5.21
C GLU A 47 -10.18 2.92 6.04
N GLY A 48 -10.31 2.62 7.34
CA GLY A 48 -10.99 3.45 8.32
C GLY A 48 -10.32 4.80 8.53
N ARG A 49 -8.98 4.89 8.53
CA ARG A 49 -8.23 6.16 8.53
C ARG A 49 -8.41 6.94 7.23
N VAL A 50 -8.42 6.29 6.07
CA VAL A 50 -8.64 6.90 4.76
C VAL A 50 -10.07 7.44 4.66
N HIS A 51 -11.07 6.71 5.17
CA HIS A 51 -12.46 7.18 5.23
C HIS A 51 -12.68 8.27 6.29
N THR A 52 -11.93 8.27 7.40
CA THR A 52 -12.04 9.32 8.43
C THR A 52 -11.23 10.58 8.12
N THR A 53 -10.23 10.53 7.24
CA THR A 53 -9.57 11.75 6.72
C THR A 53 -10.39 12.53 5.70
N LEU A 54 -11.50 11.98 5.20
CA LEU A 54 -12.37 12.65 4.23
C LEU A 54 -13.45 13.56 4.85
N ARG A 55 -13.37 13.85 6.16
CA ARG A 55 -14.36 14.71 6.82
C ARG A 55 -13.78 15.61 7.92
N THR A 56 -12.78 16.42 7.58
CA THR A 56 -12.39 17.65 8.32
C THR A 56 -11.63 18.55 7.34
N GLY A 57 -12.19 19.66 6.85
CA GLY A 57 -12.33 20.87 7.66
C GLY A 57 -11.20 21.90 7.46
N ARG A 58 -10.20 21.59 6.62
CA ARG A 58 -9.25 22.57 6.09
C ARG A 58 -8.94 22.22 4.63
N LEU A 59 -8.88 23.23 3.79
CA LEU A 59 -8.20 23.12 2.52
C LEU A 59 -6.75 22.80 2.87
N ASP A 60 -6.28 21.59 2.55
CA ASP A 60 -4.90 21.22 2.80
C ASP A 60 -4.03 22.07 1.88
N THR A 61 -3.50 23.14 2.46
CA THR A 61 -2.58 24.06 1.82
C THR A 61 -1.19 23.43 1.87
N TYR A 62 -0.66 23.05 0.71
CA TYR A 62 0.67 22.50 0.51
C TYR A 62 1.66 23.61 0.21
N THR A 63 2.84 23.56 0.80
CA THR A 63 3.98 24.40 0.39
C THR A 63 4.54 23.91 -0.94
N GLY A 64 5.22 24.78 -1.69
CA GLY A 64 5.82 24.38 -2.97
C GLY A 64 6.84 23.24 -2.86
N THR A 65 7.54 23.13 -1.72
CA THR A 65 8.44 22.01 -1.43
C THR A 65 7.67 20.69 -1.27
N GLU A 66 6.54 20.72 -0.57
CA GLU A 66 5.67 19.54 -0.41
C GLU A 66 5.07 19.12 -1.75
N VAL A 67 4.62 20.06 -2.58
CA VAL A 67 4.15 19.77 -3.94
C VAL A 67 5.24 19.07 -4.74
N LEU A 68 6.47 19.60 -4.75
CA LEU A 68 7.59 19.01 -5.47
C LEU A 68 7.90 17.58 -4.97
N HIS A 69 7.87 17.38 -3.65
CA HIS A 69 8.11 16.08 -3.04
C HIS A 69 7.01 15.08 -3.42
N THR A 70 5.74 15.49 -3.35
CA THR A 70 4.60 14.65 -3.73
C THR A 70 4.67 14.28 -5.21
N VAL A 71 4.95 15.23 -6.12
CA VAL A 71 5.05 14.89 -7.54
C VAL A 71 6.17 13.87 -7.80
N ARG A 72 7.30 13.99 -7.10
CA ARG A 72 8.39 12.99 -7.18
C ARG A 72 8.02 11.63 -6.60
N GLN A 73 7.25 11.59 -5.51
CA GLN A 73 6.79 10.32 -4.93
C GLN A 73 5.74 9.61 -5.80
N MET A 74 4.94 10.38 -6.54
CA MET A 74 3.94 9.83 -7.47
C MET A 74 4.54 9.45 -8.83
N ALA A 75 5.84 9.71 -9.04
CA ALA A 75 6.55 9.33 -10.25
C ALA A 75 6.53 7.80 -10.46
N GLY A 76 6.12 7.37 -11.65
CA GLY A 76 5.95 5.95 -11.97
C GLY A 76 4.63 5.32 -11.50
N THR A 77 3.71 6.11 -10.92
CA THR A 77 2.32 5.67 -10.72
C THR A 77 1.45 6.06 -11.92
N GLU A 78 0.29 5.42 -12.09
CA GLU A 78 -0.68 5.78 -13.13
C GLU A 78 -1.47 7.08 -12.81
N VAL A 79 -1.19 7.71 -11.67
CA VAL A 79 -1.88 8.90 -11.21
C VAL A 79 -1.35 10.14 -11.94
N GLN A 80 -2.25 10.90 -12.56
CA GLN A 80 -1.89 12.15 -13.24
C GLN A 80 -1.69 13.26 -12.21
N VAL A 81 -0.54 13.94 -12.27
CA VAL A 81 -0.26 15.11 -11.42
C VAL A 81 -0.35 16.38 -12.26
N GLU A 82 -1.11 17.36 -11.81
CA GLU A 82 -1.25 18.67 -12.44
C GLU A 82 -0.81 19.75 -11.47
N VAL A 83 -0.03 20.73 -11.95
CA VAL A 83 0.34 21.92 -11.18
C VAL A 83 0.02 23.15 -12.01
N ASN A 84 -0.80 24.05 -11.47
CA ASN A 84 -1.24 25.30 -12.11
C ASN A 84 -1.78 25.10 -13.54
N GLY A 85 -2.55 24.03 -13.77
CA GLY A 85 -3.15 23.72 -15.08
C GLY A 85 -2.23 22.96 -16.06
N TYR A 86 -0.99 22.65 -15.66
CA TYR A 86 -0.06 21.86 -16.47
C TYR A 86 0.04 20.44 -15.92
N VAL A 87 -0.20 19.45 -16.77
CA VAL A 87 -0.06 18.04 -16.41
C VAL A 87 1.41 17.63 -16.51
N TYR A 88 1.97 17.15 -15.41
CA TYR A 88 3.31 16.62 -15.31
C TYR A 88 3.23 15.10 -15.19
N VAL A 89 3.66 14.42 -16.26
CA VAL A 89 3.94 12.99 -16.20
C VAL A 89 5.39 12.86 -15.77
N VAL A 90 5.60 12.61 -14.48
CA VAL A 90 6.95 12.33 -13.97
C VAL A 90 7.24 10.85 -14.19
N ASP A 91 7.80 10.56 -15.36
CA ASP A 91 8.41 9.28 -15.64
C ASP A 91 9.90 9.36 -15.25
N PRO A 92 10.32 8.66 -14.17
CA PRO A 92 11.69 8.72 -13.68
C PRO A 92 12.71 8.09 -14.64
N LEU A 93 12.27 7.25 -15.60
CA LEU A 93 13.12 6.61 -16.60
C LEU A 93 13.29 7.49 -17.85
N VAL A 94 12.23 8.21 -18.23
CA VAL A 94 12.21 9.00 -19.46
C VAL A 94 12.73 10.42 -19.22
N ASN A 95 12.46 11.02 -18.07
CA ASN A 95 12.74 12.44 -17.87
C ASN A 95 13.04 12.80 -16.39
N PRO A 96 14.19 12.36 -15.85
CA PRO A 96 14.55 12.54 -14.43
C PRO A 96 14.76 14.01 -14.03
N SER A 97 14.91 14.91 -15.01
CA SER A 97 15.23 16.33 -14.83
C SER A 97 14.07 17.27 -15.16
N VAL A 98 12.82 16.77 -15.27
CA VAL A 98 11.66 17.63 -15.50
C VAL A 98 11.54 18.66 -14.38
N MET A 99 11.75 19.92 -14.76
CA MET A 99 11.62 21.06 -13.87
C MET A 99 10.12 21.38 -13.75
N ILE A 100 9.54 21.05 -12.60
CA ILE A 100 8.17 21.44 -12.27
C ILE A 100 8.25 22.89 -11.75
N PRO A 101 7.61 23.86 -12.42
CA PRO A 101 7.66 25.27 -12.06
C PRO A 101 6.79 25.54 -10.83
N VAL A 102 7.30 25.14 -9.67
CA VAL A 102 6.68 25.35 -8.36
C VAL A 102 7.48 26.41 -7.61
N GLU A 103 6.79 27.43 -7.10
CA GLU A 103 7.39 28.41 -6.20
C GLU A 103 7.45 27.80 -4.80
N LEU A 104 8.66 27.63 -4.26
CA LEU A 104 8.87 26.91 -3.00
C LEU A 104 8.22 27.61 -1.80
N ASP A 105 8.18 28.94 -1.81
CA ASP A 105 7.62 29.77 -0.75
C ASP A 105 6.11 30.04 -0.93
N ALA A 106 5.52 29.53 -2.02
CA ALA A 106 4.10 29.68 -2.28
C ALA A 106 3.29 28.53 -1.67
N TYR A 107 2.01 28.82 -1.48
CA TYR A 107 1.02 27.90 -0.97
C TYR A 107 0.13 27.40 -2.10
N TYR A 108 -0.21 26.12 -2.07
CA TYR A 108 -0.95 25.41 -3.10
C TYR A 108 -2.12 24.66 -2.48
N ARG A 109 -3.29 24.80 -3.08
CA ARG A 109 -4.46 24.00 -2.78
C ARG A 109 -4.41 22.71 -3.59
N ALA A 110 -4.55 21.57 -2.92
CA ALA A 110 -4.68 20.29 -3.61
C ALA A 110 -6.17 19.97 -3.90
N GLU A 111 -6.41 19.43 -5.09
CA GLU A 111 -7.68 18.85 -5.51
C GLU A 111 -7.45 17.40 -5.94
N TYR A 112 -8.31 16.50 -5.46
CA TYR A 112 -8.20 15.07 -5.70
C TYR A 112 -9.37 14.60 -6.56
N SER A 113 -9.08 14.03 -7.72
CA SER A 113 -10.06 13.34 -8.55
C SER A 113 -9.94 11.84 -8.34
N ARG A 114 -11.04 11.19 -7.95
CA ARG A 114 -11.11 9.75 -7.66
C ARG A 114 -12.17 9.07 -8.51
N ASN A 115 -11.98 7.79 -8.80
CA ASN A 115 -13.00 6.98 -9.48
C ASN A 115 -14.10 6.51 -8.51
N VAL A 116 -15.10 5.80 -9.04
CA VAL A 116 -16.22 5.23 -8.27
C VAL A 116 -15.78 4.19 -7.23
N SER A 117 -14.62 3.57 -7.42
CA SER A 117 -13.99 2.64 -6.49
C SER A 117 -13.13 3.35 -5.42
N GLY A 118 -12.98 4.67 -5.51
CA GLY A 118 -12.18 5.49 -4.59
C GLY A 118 -10.69 5.63 -4.94
N GLU A 119 -10.24 5.04 -6.05
CA GLU A 119 -8.85 5.11 -6.52
C GLU A 119 -8.55 6.52 -7.03
N LEU A 120 -7.36 7.03 -6.69
CA LEU A 120 -6.92 8.37 -7.10
C LEU A 120 -6.52 8.35 -8.58
N LEU A 121 -7.24 9.12 -9.40
CA LEU A 121 -6.97 9.24 -10.83
C LEU A 121 -6.09 10.46 -11.14
N LYS A 122 -6.36 11.59 -10.47
CA LYS A 122 -5.68 12.86 -10.71
C LYS A 122 -5.47 13.62 -9.41
N LEU A 123 -4.31 14.26 -9.28
CA LEU A 123 -3.96 15.18 -8.22
C LEU A 123 -3.61 16.53 -8.83
N SER A 124 -4.37 17.57 -8.52
CA SER A 124 -4.17 18.92 -9.06
C SER A 124 -3.76 19.89 -7.96
N PHE A 125 -2.72 20.67 -8.19
CA PHE A 125 -2.22 21.70 -7.27
C PHE A 125 -2.44 23.08 -7.88
N TRP A 126 -3.18 23.93 -7.17
CA TRP A 126 -3.48 25.30 -7.58
C TRP A 126 -2.82 26.27 -6.61
N LYS A 127 -1.98 27.19 -7.11
CA LYS A 127 -1.41 28.24 -6.26
C LYS A 127 -2.53 29.04 -5.58
N GLU A 128 -2.55 29.07 -4.25
CA GLU A 128 -3.40 30.00 -3.52
C GLU A 128 -2.79 31.40 -3.63
N GLY A 129 -3.65 32.39 -3.89
CA GLY A 129 -3.25 33.74 -4.31
C GLY A 129 -2.08 34.34 -3.51
N GLY A 130 -1.16 34.95 -4.25
CA GLY A 130 -0.08 35.79 -3.72
C GLY A 130 -0.51 37.22 -3.45
#